data_AF-A0A4R5MC59-F1
#
_entry.id   AF-A0A4R5MC59-F1
#
_cell.length_a   1.000
_cell.length_b   1.000
_cell.length_c   1.000
_cell.angle_alpha   90.00
_cell.angle_beta   90.00
_cell.angle_gamma   90.00
#
_symmetry.space_group_name_H-M   'P 1'
#
loop_
_entity.id
_entity.type
_entity.pdbx_description
1 polymer ?
#
loop_
_entity_poly.entity_id
_entity_poly.type
_entity_poly.pdbx_seq_one_letter_code
_entity_poly.pdbx_strand_id
1 'polypeptide(L)'
;MAAAANTDIVASRYEVLESASVAFSGIGDELLVAGDLFKSDRLLAAALLVNLASELTSGIVMLLRSKREYPAGTLLRQLIEIEYLAFQAYADPSQLKKWYGADPAALRRQFTPQAMRKASGGVFRDQEYWHHCEVGGHPHPRARMLMRKYASRLSPDAYLLPDSVQHVRRLWTSIRLLTPQLDGGDGILDRHAKGLTSALANWERVENPRVLAYDGIDG
;
A
#
# COMPACT_ATOMS: atom_id res chain seq x y z
N MET A 1 -9.38 9.15 -21.06
CA MET A 1 -8.07 9.32 -21.73
C MET A 1 -7.38 10.63 -21.38
N ALA A 2 -8.08 11.77 -21.27
CA ALA A 2 -7.46 13.06 -20.96
C ALA A 2 -6.78 13.13 -19.56
N ALA A 3 -7.34 12.46 -18.54
CA ALA A 3 -6.81 12.52 -17.17
C ALA A 3 -5.47 11.78 -16.98
N ALA A 4 -5.25 10.67 -17.70
CA ALA A 4 -4.06 9.83 -17.50
C ALA A 4 -2.76 10.41 -18.07
N ALA A 5 -2.86 11.42 -18.94
CA ALA A 5 -1.73 12.12 -19.55
C ALA A 5 -1.64 13.59 -19.15
N ASN A 6 -2.55 14.07 -18.29
CA ASN A 6 -2.46 15.43 -17.74
C ASN A 6 -1.26 15.49 -16.77
N THR A 7 -0.32 16.38 -17.05
CA THR A 7 0.93 16.51 -16.30
C THR A 7 0.71 16.82 -14.82
N ASP A 8 -0.32 17.59 -14.48
CA ASP A 8 -0.62 17.98 -13.10
C ASP A 8 -1.22 16.81 -12.32
N ILE A 9 -2.06 16.00 -12.97
CA ILE A 9 -2.60 14.76 -12.38
C ILE A 9 -1.49 13.73 -12.19
N VAL A 10 -0.59 13.57 -13.18
CA VAL A 10 0.53 12.65 -13.06
C VAL A 10 1.50 13.10 -11.95
N ALA A 11 1.78 14.39 -11.85
CA ALA A 11 2.64 14.96 -10.82
C ALA A 11 2.05 14.75 -9.41
N SER A 12 0.75 15.01 -9.21
CA SER A 12 0.11 14.82 -7.90
C SER A 12 0.09 13.34 -7.46
N ARG A 13 -0.04 12.40 -8.39
CA ARG A 13 0.07 10.96 -8.08
C ARG A 13 1.47 10.58 -7.62
N TYR A 14 2.52 11.07 -8.28
CA TYR A 14 3.89 10.85 -7.83
C TYR A 14 4.15 11.49 -6.46
N GLU A 15 3.64 12.71 -6.25
CA GLU A 15 3.73 13.40 -4.96
C GLU A 15 3.14 12.57 -3.81
N VAL A 16 2.00 11.89 -4.04
CA VAL A 16 1.41 10.97 -3.04
C VAL A 16 2.35 9.81 -2.73
N LEU A 17 2.86 9.12 -3.75
CA LEU A 17 3.72 7.94 -3.52
C LEU A 17 5.05 8.33 -2.83
N GLU A 18 5.65 9.45 -3.24
CA GLU A 18 6.89 9.96 -2.63
C GLU A 18 6.65 10.38 -1.18
N SER A 19 5.57 11.13 -0.92
CA SER A 19 5.19 11.53 0.43
C SER A 19 4.84 10.33 1.31
N ALA A 20 4.25 9.28 0.75
CA ALA A 20 3.93 8.06 1.47
C ALA A 20 5.18 7.29 1.87
N SER A 21 6.17 7.15 0.98
CA SER A 21 7.44 6.53 1.32
C SER A 21 8.13 7.26 2.49
N VAL A 22 8.19 8.60 2.45
CA VAL A 22 8.77 9.41 3.52
C VAL A 22 8.00 9.24 4.84
N ALA A 23 6.67 9.38 4.80
CA ALA A 23 5.84 9.25 5.99
C ALA A 23 5.93 7.85 6.62
N PHE A 24 5.86 6.80 5.80
CA PHE A 24 5.97 5.42 6.28
C PHE A 24 7.36 5.15 6.88
N SER A 25 8.44 5.60 6.25
CA SER A 25 9.79 5.43 6.83
C SER A 25 9.89 6.10 8.21
N GLY A 26 9.47 7.37 8.33
CA GLY A 26 9.53 8.09 9.61
C GLY A 26 8.69 7.45 10.71
N ILE A 27 7.47 7.00 10.38
CA ILE A 27 6.60 6.28 11.31
C ILE A 27 7.23 4.94 11.72
N GLY A 28 7.73 4.17 10.75
CA GLY A 28 8.33 2.86 10.99
C GLY A 28 9.58 2.94 11.85
N ASP A 29 10.45 3.91 11.61
CA ASP A 29 11.67 4.13 12.39
C ASP A 29 11.38 4.53 13.84
N GLU A 30 10.42 5.41 14.08
CA GLU A 30 10.03 5.76 15.45
C GLU A 30 9.37 4.58 16.18
N LEU A 31 8.52 3.81 15.50
CA LEU A 31 7.93 2.60 16.06
C LEU A 31 8.99 1.54 16.39
N LEU A 32 10.05 1.43 15.56
CA LEU A 32 11.17 0.53 15.80
C LEU A 32 11.90 0.92 17.09
N VAL A 33 12.27 2.20 17.22
CA VAL A 33 12.93 2.73 18.42
C VAL A 33 12.07 2.53 19.67
N ALA A 34 10.77 2.83 19.59
CA ALA A 34 9.85 2.62 20.70
C ALA A 34 9.72 1.13 21.05
N GLY A 35 9.62 0.25 20.04
CA GLY A 35 9.57 -1.19 20.23
C GLY A 35 10.80 -1.76 20.93
N ASP A 36 11.98 -1.28 20.55
CA ASP A 36 13.24 -1.68 21.18
C ASP A 36 13.37 -1.15 22.62
N LEU A 37 12.92 0.08 22.88
CA LEU A 37 12.95 0.70 24.20
C LEU A 37 11.99 0.00 25.18
N PHE A 38 10.76 -0.26 24.73
CA PHE A 38 9.71 -0.87 25.55
C PHE A 38 9.67 -2.39 25.49
N LYS A 39 10.56 -3.03 24.70
CA LYS A 39 10.59 -4.48 24.47
C LYS A 39 9.22 -5.02 24.02
N SER A 40 8.61 -4.32 23.07
CA SER A 40 7.25 -4.59 22.61
C SER A 40 7.25 -5.20 21.21
N ASP A 41 6.98 -6.51 21.13
CA ASP A 41 6.78 -7.22 19.85
C ASP A 41 5.71 -6.55 18.98
N ARG A 42 4.69 -5.97 19.59
CA ARG A 42 3.60 -5.30 18.86
C ARG A 42 4.11 -4.05 18.13
N LEU A 43 4.97 -3.27 18.77
CA LEU A 43 5.60 -2.09 18.16
C LEU A 43 6.61 -2.50 17.09
N LEU A 44 7.43 -3.52 17.35
CA LEU A 44 8.38 -4.06 16.37
C LEU A 44 7.67 -4.63 15.13
N ALA A 45 6.53 -5.30 15.33
CA ALA A 45 5.68 -5.78 14.26
C ALA A 45 5.10 -4.63 13.42
N ALA A 46 4.57 -3.59 14.07
CA ALA A 46 4.06 -2.42 13.37
C ALA A 46 5.18 -1.69 12.61
N ALA A 47 6.36 -1.54 13.23
CA ALA A 47 7.53 -0.95 12.60
C ALA A 47 7.94 -1.71 11.33
N LEU A 48 8.05 -3.04 11.40
CA LEU A 48 8.37 -3.88 10.26
C LEU A 48 7.33 -3.73 9.14
N LEU A 49 6.04 -3.79 9.49
CA LEU A 49 4.94 -3.65 8.53
C LEU A 49 4.99 -2.31 7.80
N VAL A 50 5.17 -1.21 8.53
CA VAL A 50 5.20 0.14 7.97
C VAL A 50 6.48 0.38 7.15
N ASN A 51 7.63 -0.14 7.58
CA ASN A 51 8.86 -0.03 6.81
C ASN A 51 8.80 -0.86 5.51
N LEU A 52 8.19 -2.05 5.52
CA LEU A 52 7.92 -2.79 4.28
C LEU A 52 7.04 -1.98 3.32
N ALA A 53 6.02 -1.28 3.83
CA ALA A 53 5.21 -0.37 3.01
C ALA A 53 6.04 0.76 2.39
N SER A 54 6.97 1.36 3.16
CA SER A 54 7.86 2.42 2.66
C SER A 54 8.76 1.92 1.53
N GLU A 55 9.44 0.80 1.75
CA GLU A 55 10.37 0.19 0.79
C GLU A 55 9.66 -0.15 -0.53
N LEU A 56 8.48 -0.78 -0.44
CA LEU A 56 7.68 -1.12 -1.62
C LEU A 56 7.20 0.13 -2.36
N THR A 57 6.72 1.15 -1.64
CA THR A 57 6.23 2.39 -2.25
C THR A 57 7.36 3.16 -2.94
N SER A 58 8.51 3.27 -2.28
CA SER A 58 9.73 3.86 -2.86
C SER A 58 10.16 3.14 -4.13
N GLY A 59 10.21 1.80 -4.08
CA GLY A 59 10.55 0.96 -5.22
C GLY A 59 9.58 1.13 -6.39
N ILE A 60 8.28 1.24 -6.14
CA ILE A 60 7.27 1.51 -7.17
C ILE A 60 7.57 2.84 -7.87
N VAL A 61 7.83 3.92 -7.11
CA VAL A 61 8.17 5.23 -7.68
C VAL A 61 9.42 5.16 -8.56
N MET A 62 10.50 4.57 -8.04
CA MET A 62 11.77 4.44 -8.77
C MET A 62 11.59 3.68 -10.10
N LEU A 63 10.85 2.58 -10.08
CA LEU A 63 10.61 1.74 -11.25
C LEU A 63 9.68 2.42 -12.26
N LEU A 64 8.62 3.08 -11.81
CA LEU A 64 7.71 3.84 -12.68
C LEU A 64 8.44 5.00 -13.37
N ARG A 65 9.23 5.79 -12.63
CA ARG A 65 10.08 6.86 -13.20
C ARG A 65 11.08 6.32 -14.22
N SER A 66 11.58 5.11 -13.98
CA SER A 66 12.51 4.40 -14.87
C SER A 66 11.82 3.62 -16.01
N LYS A 67 10.50 3.77 -16.19
CA LYS A 67 9.71 3.08 -17.23
C LYS A 67 9.82 1.55 -17.15
N ARG A 68 9.80 1.01 -15.93
CA ARG A 68 9.87 -0.42 -15.59
C ARG A 68 8.57 -0.87 -14.93
N GLU A 69 7.48 -0.87 -15.68
CA GLU A 69 6.14 -1.05 -15.10
C GLU A 69 5.84 -2.49 -14.67
N TYR A 70 6.32 -3.50 -15.41
CA TYR A 70 6.13 -4.90 -14.99
C TYR A 70 6.67 -5.18 -13.58
N PRO A 71 7.96 -4.90 -13.26
CA PRO A 71 8.45 -5.09 -11.89
C PRO A 71 7.79 -4.14 -10.88
N ALA A 72 7.37 -2.93 -11.29
CA ALA A 72 6.57 -2.07 -10.41
C ALA A 72 5.21 -2.70 -10.05
N GLY A 73 4.58 -3.40 -11.00
CA GLY A 73 3.36 -4.17 -10.76
C GLY A 73 3.57 -5.33 -9.80
N THR A 74 4.76 -5.95 -9.80
CA THR A 74 5.14 -6.96 -8.80
C THR A 74 5.21 -6.36 -7.40
N LEU A 75 5.82 -5.18 -7.26
CA LEU A 75 5.88 -4.48 -5.97
C LEU A 75 4.50 -4.01 -5.51
N LEU A 76 3.66 -3.49 -6.42
CA LEU A 76 2.29 -3.13 -6.09
C LEU A 76 1.51 -4.33 -5.57
N ARG A 77 1.68 -5.50 -6.18
CA ARG A 77 1.06 -6.72 -5.67
C ARG A 77 1.52 -7.01 -4.23
N GLN A 78 2.81 -6.90 -3.92
CA GLN A 78 3.26 -7.08 -2.52
C GLN A 78 2.68 -6.02 -1.58
N LEU A 79 2.56 -4.76 -2.02
CA LEU A 79 1.98 -3.67 -1.23
C LEU A 79 0.52 -3.94 -0.86
N ILE A 80 -0.25 -4.60 -1.74
CA ILE A 80 -1.62 -5.03 -1.47
C ILE A 80 -1.69 -6.05 -0.33
N GLU A 81 -0.71 -6.95 -0.22
CA GLU A 81 -0.64 -7.88 0.91
C GLU A 81 -0.34 -7.15 2.22
N ILE A 82 0.52 -6.13 2.17
CA ILE A 82 0.80 -5.23 3.30
C ILE A 82 -0.47 -4.47 3.70
N GLU A 83 -1.26 -4.01 2.73
CA GLU A 83 -2.56 -3.38 2.94
C GLU A 83 -3.52 -4.31 3.71
N TYR A 84 -3.62 -5.59 3.32
CA TYR A 84 -4.50 -6.55 4.00
C TYR A 84 -4.08 -6.78 5.45
N LEU A 85 -2.77 -6.91 5.68
CA LEU A 85 -2.23 -7.11 7.01
C LEU A 85 -2.40 -5.86 7.89
N ALA A 86 -2.18 -4.66 7.34
CA ALA A 86 -2.43 -3.41 8.04
C ALA A 86 -3.91 -3.22 8.40
N PHE A 87 -4.81 -3.62 7.49
CA PHE A 87 -6.24 -3.64 7.75
C PHE A 87 -6.59 -4.51 8.96
N GLN A 88 -6.08 -5.75 8.98
CA GLN A 88 -6.32 -6.64 10.11
C GLN A 88 -5.72 -6.11 11.40
N ALA A 89 -4.52 -5.55 11.33
CA ALA A 89 -3.83 -4.99 12.48
C ALA A 89 -4.61 -3.81 13.09
N TYR A 90 -5.19 -2.91 12.29
CA TYR A 90 -6.00 -1.84 12.88
C TYR A 90 -7.33 -2.37 13.42
N ALA A 91 -7.93 -3.38 12.79
CA ALA A 91 -9.19 -3.97 13.23
C ALA A 91 -9.03 -4.78 14.52
N ASP A 92 -7.89 -5.45 14.69
CA ASP A 92 -7.47 -6.19 15.88
C ASP A 92 -5.95 -6.09 16.05
N PRO A 93 -5.43 -5.16 16.89
CA PRO A 93 -4.00 -5.00 17.12
C PRO A 93 -3.28 -6.24 17.66
N SER A 94 -4.01 -7.24 18.18
CA SER A 94 -3.38 -8.51 18.60
C SER A 94 -2.84 -9.31 17.41
N GLN A 95 -3.32 -9.05 16.20
CA GLN A 95 -2.84 -9.70 14.96
C GLN A 95 -1.38 -9.38 14.67
N LEU A 96 -0.90 -8.19 15.04
CA LEU A 96 0.51 -7.81 14.88
C LEU A 96 1.44 -8.77 15.61
N LYS A 97 1.16 -9.04 16.89
CA LYS A 97 1.97 -9.96 17.69
C LYS A 97 1.87 -11.40 17.17
N LYS A 98 0.67 -11.83 16.76
CA LYS A 98 0.45 -13.15 16.16
C LYS A 98 1.25 -13.33 14.88
N TRP A 99 1.27 -12.32 14.01
CA TRP A 99 2.02 -12.34 12.76
C TRP A 99 3.53 -12.34 12.99
N TYR A 100 4.02 -11.44 13.83
CA TYR A 100 5.45 -11.26 14.08
C TYR A 100 6.10 -12.48 14.76
N GLY A 101 5.38 -13.13 15.66
CA GLY A 101 5.83 -14.36 16.33
C GLY A 101 5.44 -15.66 15.61
N ALA A 102 4.80 -15.60 14.44
CA ALA A 102 4.33 -16.79 13.75
C ALA A 102 5.48 -17.62 13.16
N ASP A 103 5.42 -18.94 13.35
CA ASP A 103 6.25 -19.87 12.60
C ASP A 103 5.82 -19.97 11.11
N PRO A 104 6.63 -20.58 10.23
CA PRO A 104 6.29 -20.70 8.82
C PRO A 104 4.96 -21.44 8.53
N ALA A 105 4.55 -22.38 9.38
CA ALA A 105 3.28 -23.09 9.20
C ALA A 105 2.08 -22.21 9.58
N ALA A 106 2.21 -21.44 10.66
CA ALA A 106 1.23 -20.47 11.10
C ALA A 106 1.05 -19.34 10.08
N LEU A 107 2.15 -18.82 9.50
CA LEU A 107 2.10 -17.83 8.42
C LEU A 107 1.31 -18.35 7.21
N ARG A 108 1.65 -19.55 6.72
CA ARG A 108 0.97 -20.20 5.57
C ARG A 108 -0.48 -20.57 5.82
N ARG A 109 -0.94 -20.58 7.07
CA ARG A 109 -2.33 -20.89 7.43
C ARG A 109 -3.15 -19.62 7.65
N GLN A 110 -2.60 -18.65 8.40
CA GLN A 110 -3.37 -17.52 8.95
C GLN A 110 -3.17 -16.23 8.16
N PHE A 111 -1.98 -16.02 7.60
CA PHE A 111 -1.57 -14.77 6.95
C PHE A 111 -1.39 -14.93 5.44
N THR A 112 -2.15 -15.86 4.83
CA THR A 112 -2.23 -15.93 3.36
C THR A 112 -3.15 -14.83 2.85
N PRO A 113 -2.97 -14.37 1.60
CA PRO A 113 -3.86 -13.36 1.04
C PRO A 113 -5.34 -13.77 1.05
N GLN A 114 -5.62 -15.05 0.78
CA GLN A 114 -6.99 -15.57 0.82
C GLN A 114 -7.58 -15.51 2.23
N ALA A 115 -6.84 -15.96 3.23
CA ALA A 115 -7.26 -15.89 4.62
C ALA A 115 -7.48 -14.42 5.04
N MET A 116 -6.57 -13.54 4.63
CA MET A 116 -6.64 -12.15 5.05
C MET A 116 -7.81 -11.39 4.45
N ARG A 117 -8.10 -11.60 3.17
CA ARG A 117 -9.28 -11.05 2.49
C ARG A 117 -10.58 -11.61 3.06
N LYS A 118 -10.63 -12.91 3.37
CA LYS A 118 -11.82 -13.51 4.00
C LYS A 118 -12.12 -12.84 5.35
N ALA A 119 -11.08 -12.58 6.15
CA ALA A 119 -11.21 -11.90 7.43
C ALA A 119 -11.62 -10.42 7.31
N SER A 120 -11.42 -9.79 6.15
CA SER A 120 -11.81 -8.39 5.93
C SER A 120 -13.31 -8.19 5.67
N GLY A 121 -14.13 -9.24 5.74
CA GLY A 121 -15.59 -9.13 5.62
C GLY A 121 -16.10 -8.57 4.28
N GLY A 122 -15.34 -8.75 3.19
CA GLY A 122 -15.72 -8.26 1.86
C GLY A 122 -15.07 -6.94 1.44
N VAL A 123 -14.36 -6.25 2.35
CA VAL A 123 -13.61 -5.02 2.02
C VAL A 123 -12.61 -5.26 0.87
N PHE A 124 -11.89 -6.39 0.88
CA PHE A 124 -10.95 -6.76 -0.17
C PHE A 124 -11.51 -7.85 -1.07
N ARG A 125 -11.69 -7.54 -2.35
CA ARG A 125 -12.35 -8.43 -3.31
C ARG A 125 -11.36 -9.42 -3.92
N ASP A 126 -11.81 -10.65 -4.13
CA ASP A 126 -11.02 -11.72 -4.76
C ASP A 126 -10.55 -11.34 -6.17
N GLN A 127 -11.44 -10.68 -6.92
CA GLN A 127 -11.17 -10.26 -8.29
C GLN A 127 -10.01 -9.24 -8.38
N GLU A 128 -9.94 -8.29 -7.43
CA GLU A 128 -8.86 -7.30 -7.37
C GLU A 128 -7.53 -8.01 -7.14
N TYR A 129 -7.48 -8.93 -6.17
CA TYR A 129 -6.29 -9.71 -5.88
C TYR A 129 -5.77 -10.50 -7.10
N TRP A 130 -6.66 -11.26 -7.75
CA TRP A 130 -6.30 -12.05 -8.92
C TRP A 130 -5.83 -11.19 -10.08
N HIS A 131 -6.45 -10.02 -10.28
CA HIS A 131 -6.03 -9.08 -11.30
C HIS A 131 -4.56 -8.67 -11.14
N HIS A 132 -4.15 -8.29 -9.92
CA HIS A 132 -2.77 -7.92 -9.63
C HIS A 132 -1.79 -9.11 -9.76
N CYS A 133 -2.22 -10.30 -9.36
CA CYS A 133 -1.45 -11.53 -9.58
C CYS A 133 -1.22 -11.82 -11.07
N GLU A 134 -2.25 -11.69 -11.91
CA GLU A 134 -2.18 -11.96 -13.35
C GLU A 134 -1.42 -10.89 -14.15
N VAL A 135 -1.33 -9.66 -13.63
CA VAL A 135 -0.75 -8.52 -14.34
C VAL A 135 0.70 -8.26 -13.93
N GLY A 136 1.03 -8.36 -12.64
CA GLY A 136 2.38 -8.08 -12.12
C GLY A 136 2.94 -9.15 -11.18
N GLY A 137 2.13 -10.09 -10.68
CA GLY A 137 2.57 -11.07 -9.67
C GLY A 137 3.20 -12.34 -10.22
N HIS A 138 2.73 -12.85 -11.36
CA HIS A 138 3.18 -14.11 -11.95
C HIS A 138 3.40 -13.99 -13.46
N PRO A 139 4.28 -14.81 -14.07
CA PRO A 139 4.37 -14.93 -15.51
C PRO A 139 3.01 -15.34 -16.10
N HIS A 140 2.33 -14.39 -16.73
CA HIS A 140 0.98 -14.58 -17.24
C HIS A 140 0.74 -13.70 -18.48
N PRO A 141 -0.05 -14.14 -19.48
CA PRO A 141 -0.23 -13.37 -20.72
C PRO A 141 -0.77 -11.95 -20.53
N ARG A 142 -1.51 -11.68 -19.43
CA ARG A 142 -2.00 -10.32 -19.13
C ARG A 142 -0.90 -9.35 -18.75
N ALA A 143 0.25 -9.82 -18.29
CA ALA A 143 1.43 -9.00 -18.02
C ALA A 143 1.87 -8.13 -19.24
N ARG A 144 1.48 -8.52 -20.46
CA ARG A 144 1.69 -7.71 -21.67
C ARG A 144 1.19 -6.28 -21.53
N MET A 145 0.17 -6.01 -20.69
CA MET A 145 -0.33 -4.65 -20.46
C MET A 145 0.68 -3.74 -19.75
N LEU A 146 1.59 -4.32 -18.96
CA LEU A 146 2.66 -3.58 -18.27
C LEU A 146 3.96 -3.55 -19.08
N MET A 147 3.98 -4.16 -20.27
CA MET A 147 5.16 -4.26 -21.10
C MET A 147 5.08 -3.25 -22.24
N ARG A 148 5.90 -2.20 -22.21
CA ARG A 148 5.92 -1.16 -23.25
C ARG A 148 6.05 -1.69 -24.69
N LYS A 149 6.78 -2.80 -24.89
CA LYS A 149 6.93 -3.46 -26.20
C LYS A 149 5.64 -4.10 -26.73
N TYR A 150 4.71 -4.43 -25.83
CA TYR A 150 3.41 -5.03 -26.13
C TYR A 150 2.26 -4.07 -25.84
N ALA A 151 2.56 -2.81 -25.49
CA ALA A 151 1.57 -1.87 -25.01
C ALA A 151 0.55 -1.54 -26.10
N SER A 152 -0.72 -1.56 -25.69
CA SER A 152 -1.86 -1.20 -26.51
C SER A 152 -2.11 0.31 -26.45
N ARG A 153 -3.35 0.75 -26.76
CA ARG A 153 -3.78 2.17 -26.86
C ARG A 153 -3.47 3.07 -25.65
N LEU A 154 -3.13 2.52 -24.48
CA LEU A 154 -2.76 3.25 -23.26
C LEU A 154 -1.37 2.85 -22.79
N SER A 155 -0.60 3.82 -22.31
CA SER A 155 0.70 3.57 -21.74
C SER A 155 0.57 2.82 -20.40
N PRO A 156 1.49 1.89 -20.07
CA PRO A 156 1.43 1.10 -18.83
C PRO A 156 1.31 1.93 -17.54
N ASP A 157 1.94 3.10 -17.51
CA ASP A 157 1.91 4.07 -16.40
C ASP A 157 0.52 4.70 -16.20
N ALA A 158 -0.29 4.84 -17.27
CA ALA A 158 -1.66 5.33 -17.20
C ALA A 158 -2.59 4.39 -16.40
N TYR A 159 -2.22 3.12 -16.28
CA TYR A 159 -2.90 2.13 -15.46
C TYR A 159 -2.27 2.03 -14.06
N LEU A 160 -0.96 1.81 -13.99
CA LEU A 160 -0.30 1.39 -12.75
C LEU A 160 -0.12 2.53 -11.72
N LEU A 161 0.09 3.77 -12.18
CA LEU A 161 0.30 4.92 -11.31
C LEU A 161 -0.95 5.29 -10.48
N PRO A 162 -2.15 5.48 -11.07
CA PRO A 162 -3.35 5.75 -10.27
C PRO A 162 -3.68 4.59 -9.32
N ASP A 163 -3.51 3.35 -9.77
CA ASP A 163 -3.75 2.15 -8.97
C ASP A 163 -2.85 2.12 -7.72
N SER A 164 -1.56 2.42 -7.89
CA SER A 164 -0.60 2.53 -6.78
C SER A 164 -1.03 3.58 -5.74
N VAL A 165 -1.52 4.74 -6.20
CA VAL A 165 -2.01 5.81 -5.31
C VAL A 165 -3.23 5.36 -4.51
N GLN A 166 -4.14 4.62 -5.13
CA GLN A 166 -5.32 4.08 -4.43
C GLN A 166 -4.93 3.14 -3.30
N HIS A 167 -4.03 2.19 -3.58
CA HIS A 167 -3.55 1.26 -2.57
C HIS A 167 -2.79 1.95 -1.44
N VAL A 168 -1.96 2.95 -1.75
CA VAL A 168 -1.28 3.78 -0.75
C VAL A 168 -2.29 4.54 0.13
N ARG A 169 -3.36 5.09 -0.44
CA ARG A 169 -4.40 5.79 0.33
C ARG A 169 -5.15 4.86 1.29
N ARG A 170 -5.52 3.65 0.84
CA ARG A 170 -6.20 2.67 1.70
C ARG A 170 -5.27 2.12 2.79
N LEU A 171 -4.01 1.86 2.44
CA LEU A 171 -2.97 1.49 3.39
C LEU A 171 -2.73 2.60 4.42
N TRP A 172 -2.65 3.86 3.98
CA TRP A 172 -2.51 5.01 4.88
C TRP A 172 -3.66 5.11 5.87
N THR A 173 -4.89 4.86 5.41
CA THR A 173 -6.06 4.83 6.30
C THR A 173 -5.88 3.79 7.41
N SER A 174 -5.43 2.58 7.06
CA SER A 174 -5.16 1.51 8.02
C SER A 174 -4.05 1.89 9.01
N ILE A 175 -2.94 2.44 8.52
CA ILE A 175 -1.81 2.88 9.37
C ILE A 175 -2.25 3.99 10.33
N ARG A 176 -2.96 5.01 9.82
CA ARG A 176 -3.47 6.14 10.62
C ARG A 176 -4.42 5.69 11.73
N LEU A 177 -5.23 4.66 11.48
CA LEU A 177 -6.14 4.08 12.48
C LEU A 177 -5.42 3.13 13.44
N LEU A 178 -4.37 2.46 13.00
CA LEU A 178 -3.57 1.56 13.82
C LEU A 178 -2.68 2.33 14.82
N THR A 179 -1.95 3.35 14.37
CA THR A 179 -0.90 4.00 15.17
C THR A 179 -1.39 4.48 16.54
N PRO A 180 -2.57 5.11 16.71
CA PRO A 180 -3.08 5.52 18.02
C PRO A 180 -3.45 4.37 18.96
N GLN A 181 -3.54 3.13 18.44
CA GLN A 181 -3.83 1.92 19.24
C GLN A 181 -2.55 1.26 19.78
N LEU A 182 -1.38 1.80 19.42
CA LEU A 182 -0.07 1.31 19.81
C LEU A 182 0.45 2.08 21.03
N ASP A 183 1.10 1.40 21.96
CA ASP A 183 1.69 2.06 23.13
C ASP A 183 2.78 3.03 22.67
N GLY A 184 2.66 4.32 23.01
CA GLY A 184 3.60 5.34 22.54
C GLY A 184 3.41 5.76 21.09
N GLY A 185 2.29 5.41 20.45
CA GLY A 185 1.89 5.90 19.13
C GLY A 185 1.50 7.39 19.10
N ASP A 186 1.37 8.02 20.26
CA ASP A 186 0.97 9.42 20.42
C ASP A 186 2.00 10.37 19.78
N GLY A 187 1.49 11.30 18.97
CA GLY A 187 2.30 12.33 18.30
C GLY A 187 3.19 11.83 17.15
N ILE A 188 3.33 10.51 16.91
CA ILE A 188 4.06 9.99 15.74
C ILE A 188 3.41 10.49 14.45
N LEU A 189 2.08 10.44 14.38
CA LEU A 189 1.33 10.93 13.22
C LEU A 189 1.55 12.44 13.02
N ASP A 190 1.57 13.25 14.08
CA ASP A 190 1.75 14.70 13.97
C ASP A 190 3.10 15.09 13.35
N ARG A 191 4.14 14.29 13.61
CA ARG A 191 5.50 14.51 13.08
C ARG A 191 5.64 14.11 11.61
N HIS A 192 5.00 13.00 11.19
CA HIS A 192 5.30 12.37 9.90
C HIS A 192 4.15 12.43 8.88
N ALA A 193 2.90 12.60 9.31
CA ALA A 193 1.72 12.48 8.45
C ALA A 193 1.46 13.69 7.54
N LYS A 194 2.01 14.86 7.88
CA LYS A 194 1.64 16.14 7.24
C LYS A 194 1.88 16.14 5.73
N GLY A 195 3.03 15.64 5.28
CA GLY A 195 3.38 15.58 3.86
C GLY A 195 2.40 14.72 3.07
N LEU A 196 2.21 13.47 3.51
CA LEU A 196 1.28 12.53 2.86
C LEU A 196 -0.17 13.02 2.88
N THR A 197 -0.63 13.58 4.01
CA THR A 197 -2.00 14.12 4.11
C THR A 197 -2.23 15.26 3.13
N SER A 198 -1.24 16.15 2.98
CA SER A 198 -1.30 17.27 2.04
C SER A 198 -1.27 16.79 0.59
N ALA A 199 -0.42 15.82 0.27
CA ALA A 199 -0.32 15.23 -1.06
C ALA A 199 -1.62 14.52 -1.47
N LEU A 200 -2.23 13.75 -0.57
CA LEU A 200 -3.52 13.10 -0.81
C LEU A 200 -4.64 14.12 -1.05
N ALA A 201 -4.72 15.18 -0.22
CA ALA A 201 -5.70 16.24 -0.41
C ALA A 201 -5.49 16.99 -1.75
N ASN A 202 -4.25 17.23 -2.15
CA ASN A 202 -3.93 17.83 -3.44
C ASN A 202 -4.35 16.91 -4.60
N TRP A 203 -4.00 15.62 -4.53
CA TRP A 203 -4.38 14.63 -5.53
C TRP A 203 -5.91 14.50 -5.67
N GLU A 204 -6.66 14.39 -4.56
CA GLU A 204 -8.13 14.32 -4.57
C GLU A 204 -8.74 15.58 -5.21
N ARG A 205 -8.18 16.77 -4.92
CA ARG A 205 -8.62 18.03 -5.51
C ARG A 205 -8.34 18.12 -7.02
N VAL A 206 -7.18 17.67 -7.47
CA VAL A 206 -6.73 17.79 -8.87
C VAL A 206 -7.38 16.74 -9.77
N GLU A 207 -7.44 15.48 -9.31
CA GLU A 207 -7.98 14.38 -10.09
C GLU A 207 -9.50 14.24 -9.95
N ASN A 208 -10.07 14.68 -8.82
CA ASN A 208 -11.48 14.48 -8.47
C ASN A 208 -11.96 13.04 -8.77
N PRO A 209 -11.36 12.03 -8.11
CA PRO A 209 -11.68 10.64 -8.39
C PRO A 209 -13.15 10.36 -8.02
N ARG A 210 -14.03 10.34 -9.02
CA ARG A 210 -15.50 10.16 -8.83
C ARG A 210 -15.92 8.75 -8.45
N VAL A 211 -15.00 7.79 -8.57
CA VAL A 211 -15.11 6.39 -8.16
C VAL A 211 -13.66 5.98 -7.91
N LEU A 212 -13.26 5.64 -6.69
CA LEU A 212 -11.97 4.97 -6.54
C LEU A 212 -12.19 3.57 -7.15
N ALA A 213 -11.28 3.19 -8.05
CA ALA A 213 -11.55 2.19 -9.06
C ALA A 213 -12.07 0.89 -8.44
N TYR A 214 -13.30 0.49 -8.78
CA TYR A 214 -13.77 -0.85 -8.40
C TYR A 214 -13.67 -1.07 -6.87
N ASP A 215 -14.00 -0.06 -6.07
CA ASP A 215 -14.06 -0.23 -4.62
C ASP A 215 -15.25 -1.13 -4.28
N GLY A 216 -15.00 -2.22 -3.57
CA GLY A 216 -16.05 -2.95 -2.87
C GLY A 216 -16.58 -2.20 -1.64
N ILE A 217 -16.37 -0.89 -1.55
CA ILE A 217 -16.86 -0.03 -0.47
C ILE A 217 -18.03 0.79 -1.04
N ASP A 218 -19.04 0.08 -1.55
CA ASP A 218 -20.42 0.57 -1.51
C ASP A 218 -21.04 -0.06 -0.26
N GLY A 219 -21.17 0.76 0.78
CA GLY A 219 -21.83 0.46 2.05
C GLY A 219 -22.16 1.75 2.76
#